data_AF-A0A8J5UIT3-F1
#
_entry.id   AF-A0A8J5UIT3-F1
#
_cell.length_a   1.000
_cell.length_b   1.000
_cell.length_c   1.000
_cell.angle_alpha   90.00
_cell.angle_beta   90.00
_cell.angle_gamma   90.00
#
_symmetry.space_group_name_H-M   'P 1'
#
loop_
_entity.id
_entity.type
_entity.pdbx_description
1 polymer ?
#
loop_
_entity_poly.entity_id
_entity_poly.type
_entity_poly.pdbx_seq_one_letter_code
_entity_poly.pdbx_strand_id
1 'polypeptide(L)'
;MTIDLYNEDEFTSRDNEFDAMFFSIDSIIDERLPKTLKTNYHQRQLTAKILTKQIKEYQQFLNNMKKFLNEHPLDQHQLLWLESLRYLVLLLVSLKSSFAEIYLHVPFHEVEPIFEDVMKFNTKLSSYVTEITKLLVVFFTNDQLSNDVYQSPLIQTKLHELIESSLELNMIDEAENPQFYESSRAIINSVQSFLLNYLPWFIPKINPVHSLSFLTQFSKVVYSLGESRLIIPLLELNVFDPEIPMTLIQTRRVNFIHIVNFYRYTAFNLVKLSIQQNPPQIEDKYNQLADIYFKILLNFPNLSLHIYQSVRHDSMIEEQQRSFPQMIRDKRDDFLVSTIERQELAYLYVLNYLLSIRSIQQYLNPSPLFSAELSFLVKSVSNSLSKDIDELASQPGSTHSSVISFPQLNKLEHERGVDYMQQKIIHHEKFQSLGSVILHGSYKEKLKLVVKFCELLNKEATIASVNMHYKSEIMGLRESNTGVSLLKETVGKIISVLVLVSLRSICGIVDSIPVENVQALFGVDDIRSVFEVKKQLVEFEIENFGVEGEGKDVLKLRAWKGEKDMAAILKDQVDAIRLIENMKDCL
;
A
#
# COMPACT_ATOMS: atom_id res chain seq x y z
N MET A 1 16.65 -34.22 -32.15
CA MET A 1 16.14 -33.38 -31.06
C MET A 1 15.35 -34.31 -30.17
N THR A 2 16.05 -34.93 -29.23
CA THR A 2 15.52 -35.94 -28.32
C THR A 2 14.81 -35.17 -27.21
N ILE A 3 13.51 -35.38 -27.08
CA ILE A 3 12.73 -34.90 -25.94
C ILE A 3 13.13 -35.82 -24.79
N ASP A 4 13.91 -35.32 -23.84
CA ASP A 4 14.12 -35.98 -22.56
C ASP A 4 12.75 -36.10 -21.88
N LEU A 5 12.18 -37.30 -21.95
CA LEU A 5 11.09 -37.73 -21.07
C LEU A 5 11.67 -37.80 -19.66
N TYR A 6 11.57 -36.69 -18.93
CA TYR A 6 11.74 -36.67 -17.48
C TYR A 6 10.81 -37.72 -16.87
N ASN A 7 11.37 -38.63 -16.06
CA ASN A 7 10.66 -39.73 -15.39
C ASN A 7 9.50 -39.20 -14.51
N GLU A 8 8.26 -39.24 -15.00
CA GLU A 8 7.05 -38.97 -14.21
C GLU A 8 6.91 -39.95 -13.01
N ASP A 9 7.47 -41.17 -13.13
CA ASP A 9 7.43 -42.22 -12.10
C ASP A 9 8.33 -41.93 -10.88
N GLU A 10 9.46 -41.23 -11.04
CA GLU A 10 10.33 -40.85 -9.91
C GLU A 10 9.77 -39.66 -9.11
N PHE A 11 9.11 -38.72 -9.80
CA PHE A 11 8.48 -37.56 -9.17
C PHE A 11 7.28 -37.97 -8.31
N THR A 12 6.42 -38.84 -8.84
CA THR A 12 5.25 -39.36 -8.11
C THR A 12 5.65 -40.23 -6.90
N SER A 13 6.74 -41.00 -6.98
CA SER A 13 7.25 -41.76 -5.82
C SER A 13 7.78 -40.86 -4.69
N ARG A 14 8.46 -39.75 -5.02
CA ARG A 14 8.98 -38.80 -4.01
C ARG A 14 7.88 -37.96 -3.37
N ASP A 15 6.88 -37.53 -4.12
CA ASP A 15 5.75 -36.78 -3.54
C ASP A 15 4.97 -37.66 -2.55
N ASN A 16 4.83 -38.97 -2.82
CA ASN A 16 4.24 -39.92 -1.86
C ASN A 16 5.07 -40.07 -0.56
N GLU A 17 6.40 -39.96 -0.64
CA GLU A 17 7.26 -39.96 0.56
C GLU A 17 7.09 -38.67 1.37
N PHE A 18 7.01 -37.51 0.71
CA PHE A 18 6.76 -36.24 1.38
C PHE A 18 5.36 -36.21 2.03
N ASP A 19 4.34 -36.74 1.37
CA ASP A 19 3.00 -36.88 1.95
C ASP A 19 3.01 -37.73 3.23
N ALA A 20 3.73 -38.86 3.23
CA ALA A 20 3.87 -39.69 4.42
C ALA A 20 4.64 -38.97 5.56
N MET A 21 5.69 -38.22 5.22
CA MET A 21 6.43 -37.40 6.19
C MET A 21 5.55 -36.30 6.77
N PHE A 22 4.79 -35.58 5.96
CA PHE A 22 3.86 -34.55 6.43
C PHE A 22 2.75 -35.14 7.28
N PHE A 23 2.20 -36.30 6.93
CA PHE A 23 1.22 -36.98 7.78
C PHE A 23 1.79 -37.28 9.18
N SER A 24 3.05 -37.74 9.25
CA SER A 24 3.72 -37.95 10.53
C SER A 24 3.96 -36.65 11.29
N ILE A 25 4.39 -35.59 10.60
CA ILE A 25 4.62 -34.26 11.20
C ILE A 25 3.30 -33.68 11.72
N ASP A 26 2.24 -33.74 10.93
CA ASP A 26 0.90 -33.25 11.27
C ASP A 26 0.36 -33.99 12.49
N SER A 27 0.58 -35.31 12.61
CA SER A 27 0.23 -36.07 13.81
C SER A 27 0.97 -35.56 15.05
N ILE A 28 2.27 -35.29 14.94
CA ILE A 28 3.10 -34.77 16.05
C ILE A 28 2.62 -33.38 16.49
N ILE A 29 2.26 -32.52 15.53
CA ILE A 29 1.74 -31.17 15.78
C ILE A 29 0.34 -31.28 16.42
N ASP A 30 -0.53 -32.13 15.87
CA ASP A 30 -1.90 -32.33 16.33
C ASP A 30 -1.99 -32.85 17.77
N GLU A 31 -1.06 -33.72 18.18
CA GLU A 31 -0.95 -34.17 19.58
C GLU A 31 -0.65 -33.02 20.56
N ARG A 32 0.04 -31.98 20.07
CA ARG A 32 0.41 -30.80 20.86
C ARG A 32 -0.61 -29.67 20.74
N LEU A 33 -1.48 -29.70 19.73
CA LEU A 33 -2.45 -28.65 19.42
C LEU A 33 -3.71 -28.76 20.32
N PRO A 34 -4.02 -27.75 21.15
CA PRO A 34 -5.26 -27.71 21.91
C PRO A 34 -6.51 -27.84 21.03
N LYS A 35 -7.46 -28.71 21.41
CA LYS A 35 -8.69 -29.00 20.63
C LYS A 35 -9.52 -27.76 20.30
N THR A 36 -9.54 -26.78 21.19
CA THR A 36 -10.21 -25.48 21.06
C THR A 36 -9.62 -24.57 19.98
N LEU A 37 -8.31 -24.70 19.71
CA LEU A 37 -7.67 -24.03 18.58
C LEU A 37 -7.97 -24.78 17.28
N LYS A 38 -8.00 -26.12 17.32
CA LYS A 38 -8.29 -26.98 16.17
C LYS A 38 -9.72 -26.85 15.64
N THR A 39 -10.73 -26.79 16.53
CA THR A 39 -12.16 -26.88 16.14
C THR A 39 -12.71 -25.57 15.59
N ASN A 40 -12.10 -24.43 15.94
CA ASN A 40 -12.60 -23.10 15.60
C ASN A 40 -11.81 -22.41 14.47
N TYR A 41 -10.91 -23.14 13.81
CA TYR A 41 -10.14 -22.69 12.65
C TYR A 41 -11.03 -22.13 11.50
N HIS A 42 -12.33 -22.45 11.50
CA HIS A 42 -13.31 -22.02 10.48
C HIS A 42 -14.55 -21.29 11.02
N GLN A 43 -14.65 -21.00 12.32
CA GLN A 43 -15.87 -20.38 12.88
C GLN A 43 -15.79 -18.84 12.85
N ARG A 44 -16.72 -18.20 12.12
CA ARG A 44 -16.85 -16.74 11.96
C ARG A 44 -17.42 -15.99 13.17
N GLN A 45 -17.79 -16.67 14.26
CA GLN A 45 -18.37 -16.00 15.45
C GLN A 45 -17.74 -16.53 16.73
N LEU A 46 -16.59 -15.97 17.07
CA LEU A 46 -15.93 -16.19 18.35
C LEU A 46 -16.51 -15.22 19.39
N THR A 47 -16.82 -15.72 20.58
CA THR A 47 -17.17 -14.84 21.72
C THR A 47 -15.89 -14.40 22.43
N ALA A 48 -15.91 -13.23 23.06
CA ALA A 48 -14.83 -12.71 23.91
C ALA A 48 -14.25 -13.74 24.90
N LYS A 49 -15.12 -14.57 25.50
CA LYS A 49 -14.73 -15.64 26.44
C LYS A 49 -13.94 -16.75 25.75
N ILE A 50 -14.35 -17.17 24.55
CA ILE A 50 -13.66 -18.21 23.79
C ILE A 50 -12.30 -17.68 23.31
N LEU A 51 -12.25 -16.45 22.78
CA LEU A 51 -11.01 -15.82 22.34
C LEU A 51 -9.99 -15.72 23.49
N THR A 52 -10.42 -15.30 24.68
CA THR A 52 -9.55 -15.25 25.87
C THR A 52 -8.94 -16.61 26.21
N LYS A 53 -9.73 -17.68 26.10
CA LYS A 53 -9.25 -19.05 26.33
C LYS A 53 -8.23 -19.46 25.27
N GLN A 54 -8.53 -19.21 24.01
CA GLN A 54 -7.64 -19.53 22.89
C GLN A 54 -6.31 -18.78 22.95
N ILE A 55 -6.29 -17.50 23.35
CA ILE A 55 -5.05 -16.72 23.54
C ILE A 55 -4.14 -17.37 24.59
N LYS A 56 -4.70 -17.97 25.65
CA LYS A 56 -3.92 -18.68 26.69
C LYS A 56 -3.41 -20.03 26.19
N GLU A 57 -4.26 -20.78 25.51
CA GLU A 57 -3.89 -22.08 24.94
C GLU A 57 -2.84 -21.95 23.82
N TYR A 58 -2.91 -20.86 23.05
CA TYR A 58 -1.91 -20.51 22.04
C TYR A 58 -0.54 -20.28 22.66
N GLN A 59 -0.47 -19.63 23.83
CA GLN A 59 0.79 -19.45 24.56
C GLN A 59 1.45 -20.78 24.90
N GLN A 60 0.66 -21.73 25.40
CA GLN A 60 1.15 -23.06 25.73
C GLN A 60 1.64 -23.79 24.47
N PHE A 61 0.87 -23.72 23.39
CA PHE A 61 1.24 -24.32 22.11
C PHE A 61 2.55 -23.72 21.57
N LEU A 62 2.67 -22.39 21.51
CA LEU A 62 3.87 -21.69 21.08
C LEU A 62 5.11 -22.09 21.91
N ASN A 63 4.98 -22.15 23.23
CA ASN A 63 6.09 -22.56 24.10
C ASN A 63 6.51 -24.02 23.86
N ASN A 64 5.54 -24.93 23.68
CA ASN A 64 5.81 -26.33 23.37
C ASN A 64 6.50 -26.48 22.02
N MET A 65 6.02 -25.78 20.99
CA MET A 65 6.62 -25.81 19.65
C MET A 65 8.01 -25.21 19.63
N LYS A 66 8.25 -24.09 20.33
CA LYS A 66 9.60 -23.53 20.46
C LYS A 66 10.57 -24.51 21.10
N LYS A 67 10.17 -25.17 22.19
CA LYS A 67 11.00 -26.19 22.82
C LYS A 67 11.29 -27.33 21.84
N PHE A 68 10.26 -27.79 21.12
CA PHE A 68 10.38 -28.87 20.16
C PHE A 68 11.31 -28.52 18.99
N LEU A 69 11.19 -27.32 18.41
CA LEU A 69 12.07 -26.84 17.34
C LEU A 69 13.51 -26.60 17.81
N ASN A 70 13.71 -26.20 19.07
CA ASN A 70 15.06 -26.09 19.64
C ASN A 70 15.75 -27.46 19.82
N GLU A 71 14.98 -28.52 20.05
CA GLU A 71 15.48 -29.90 20.14
C GLU A 71 15.76 -30.51 18.75
N HIS A 72 15.18 -29.95 17.68
CA HIS A 72 15.28 -30.47 16.32
C HIS A 72 15.84 -29.37 15.39
N PRO A 73 17.16 -29.33 15.18
CA PRO A 73 17.79 -28.20 14.49
C PRO A 73 17.36 -28.13 13.01
N LEU A 74 17.26 -26.89 12.51
CA LEU A 74 16.67 -26.55 11.22
C LEU A 74 17.38 -27.19 10.02
N ASP A 75 18.71 -27.27 10.07
CA ASP A 75 19.56 -27.89 9.04
C ASP A 75 19.14 -29.34 8.74
N GLN A 76 18.67 -30.07 9.75
CA GLN A 76 18.30 -31.49 9.66
C GLN A 76 16.78 -31.71 9.55
N HIS A 77 15.96 -30.73 9.96
CA HIS A 77 14.51 -30.89 10.12
C HIS A 77 13.69 -29.81 9.40
N GLN A 78 14.07 -29.47 8.17
CA GLN A 78 13.50 -28.37 7.38
C GLN A 78 11.97 -28.47 7.21
N LEU A 79 11.45 -29.67 6.92
CA LEU A 79 10.00 -29.90 6.74
C LEU A 79 9.23 -29.73 8.05
N LEU A 80 9.80 -30.18 9.16
CA LEU A 80 9.21 -30.00 10.48
C LEU A 80 9.11 -28.51 10.84
N TRP A 81 10.18 -27.75 10.57
CA TRP A 81 10.20 -26.30 10.78
C TRP A 81 9.16 -25.60 9.92
N LEU A 82 9.11 -25.91 8.62
CA LEU A 82 8.14 -25.36 7.68
C LEU A 82 6.70 -25.56 8.20
N GLU A 83 6.33 -26.79 8.51
CA GLU A 83 4.95 -27.11 8.93
C GLU A 83 4.61 -26.50 10.29
N SER A 84 5.55 -26.56 11.25
CA SER A 84 5.37 -25.98 12.58
C SER A 84 5.15 -24.47 12.52
N LEU A 85 5.96 -23.76 11.72
CA LEU A 85 5.81 -22.32 11.52
C LEU A 85 4.50 -21.99 10.82
N ARG A 86 4.10 -22.78 9.82
CA ARG A 86 2.83 -22.61 9.10
C ARG A 86 1.65 -22.63 10.07
N TYR A 87 1.57 -23.65 10.95
CA TYR A 87 0.53 -23.74 11.98
C TYR A 87 0.57 -22.57 12.98
N LEU A 88 1.76 -22.21 13.48
CA LEU A 88 1.89 -21.10 14.44
C LEU A 88 1.41 -19.77 13.84
N VAL A 89 1.86 -19.44 12.63
CA VAL A 89 1.49 -18.18 11.96
C VAL A 89 0.00 -18.15 11.64
N LEU A 90 -0.55 -19.21 11.03
CA LEU A 90 -1.98 -19.27 10.66
C LEU A 90 -2.91 -19.11 11.86
N LEU A 91 -2.58 -19.78 12.98
CA LEU A 91 -3.35 -19.65 14.21
C LEU A 91 -3.25 -18.23 14.79
N LEU A 92 -2.07 -17.61 14.76
CA LEU A 92 -1.91 -16.24 15.25
C LEU A 92 -2.66 -15.23 14.37
N VAL A 93 -2.62 -15.40 13.05
CA VAL A 93 -3.40 -14.61 12.07
C VAL A 93 -4.88 -14.69 12.43
N SER A 94 -5.41 -15.91 12.59
CA SER A 94 -6.81 -16.12 12.99
C SER A 94 -7.16 -15.41 14.31
N LEU A 95 -6.31 -15.55 15.34
CA LEU A 95 -6.52 -14.92 16.64
C LEU A 95 -6.48 -13.39 16.57
N LYS A 96 -5.54 -12.80 15.83
CA LYS A 96 -5.46 -11.34 15.65
C LYS A 96 -6.66 -10.82 14.86
N SER A 97 -7.09 -11.51 13.80
CA SER A 97 -8.27 -11.12 13.02
C SER A 97 -9.54 -11.15 13.87
N SER A 98 -9.75 -12.22 14.66
CA SER A 98 -10.88 -12.30 15.59
C SER A 98 -10.80 -11.25 16.70
N PHE A 99 -9.60 -10.94 17.19
CA PHE A 99 -9.41 -9.85 18.16
C PHE A 99 -9.77 -8.49 17.57
N ALA A 100 -9.35 -8.21 16.33
CA ALA A 100 -9.67 -6.97 15.64
C ALA A 100 -11.19 -6.81 15.43
N GLU A 101 -11.85 -7.86 14.97
CA GLU A 101 -13.30 -7.88 14.73
C GLU A 101 -14.12 -7.67 16.02
N ILE A 102 -13.71 -8.32 17.12
CA ILE A 102 -14.44 -8.25 18.41
C ILE A 102 -14.18 -6.94 19.17
N TYR A 103 -12.97 -6.38 19.09
CA TYR A 103 -12.56 -5.29 19.98
C TYR A 103 -12.08 -4.01 19.30
N LEU A 104 -11.52 -4.08 18.09
CA LEU A 104 -10.92 -2.91 17.44
C LEU A 104 -11.87 -2.24 16.46
N HIS A 105 -12.76 -3.02 15.83
CA HIS A 105 -13.71 -2.52 14.84
C HIS A 105 -15.03 -2.05 15.43
N VAL A 106 -15.20 -2.23 16.74
CA VAL A 106 -16.35 -1.81 17.55
C VAL A 106 -16.15 -0.37 18.06
N PRO A 107 -17.20 0.46 18.16
CA PRO A 107 -17.11 1.80 18.73
C PRO A 107 -16.50 1.81 20.15
N PHE A 108 -15.65 2.79 20.45
CA PHE A 108 -14.90 2.84 21.72
C PHE A 108 -15.78 2.72 22.96
N HIS A 109 -16.97 3.34 22.99
CA HIS A 109 -17.86 3.32 24.15
C HIS A 109 -18.36 1.91 24.53
N GLU A 110 -18.41 0.96 23.58
CA GLU A 110 -18.75 -0.43 23.87
C GLU A 110 -17.57 -1.19 24.51
N VAL A 111 -16.35 -0.73 24.25
CA VAL A 111 -15.10 -1.34 24.70
C VAL A 111 -14.53 -0.68 25.96
N GLU A 112 -14.89 0.58 26.21
CA GLU A 112 -14.45 1.40 27.37
C GLU A 112 -14.54 0.64 28.71
N PRO A 113 -15.62 -0.11 29.03
CA PRO A 113 -15.72 -0.85 30.29
C PRO A 113 -14.68 -1.97 30.46
N ILE A 114 -14.13 -2.47 29.36
CA ILE A 114 -13.18 -3.60 29.31
C ILE A 114 -11.83 -3.22 28.70
N PHE A 115 -11.57 -1.93 28.52
CA PHE A 115 -10.43 -1.41 27.77
C PHE A 115 -9.09 -1.93 28.30
N GLU A 116 -8.90 -1.98 29.62
CA GLU A 116 -7.67 -2.51 30.22
C GLU A 116 -7.41 -3.97 29.84
N ASP A 117 -8.45 -4.79 29.78
CA ASP A 117 -8.31 -6.20 29.42
C ASP A 117 -8.03 -6.37 27.93
N VAL A 118 -8.66 -5.55 27.09
CA VAL A 118 -8.36 -5.47 25.65
C VAL A 118 -6.89 -5.09 25.42
N MET A 119 -6.36 -4.10 26.12
CA MET A 119 -4.94 -3.71 26.01
C MET A 119 -3.98 -4.79 26.52
N LYS A 120 -4.34 -5.52 27.59
CA LYS A 120 -3.58 -6.69 28.05
C LYS A 120 -3.56 -7.80 27.00
N PHE A 121 -4.68 -8.06 26.31
CA PHE A 121 -4.73 -9.03 25.23
C PHE A 121 -3.94 -8.59 23.99
N ASN A 122 -4.05 -7.31 23.60
CA ASN A 122 -3.23 -6.76 22.51
C ASN A 122 -1.73 -6.92 22.79
N THR A 123 -1.31 -6.62 24.02
CA THR A 123 0.10 -6.77 24.45
C THR A 123 0.56 -8.23 24.38
N LYS A 124 -0.29 -9.20 24.72
CA LYS A 124 0.02 -10.63 24.60
C LYS A 124 0.12 -11.09 23.15
N LEU A 125 -0.84 -10.70 22.31
CA LEU A 125 -0.79 -11.02 20.88
C LEU A 125 0.48 -10.42 20.24
N SER A 126 0.82 -9.19 20.62
CA SER A 126 2.03 -8.50 20.21
C SER A 126 3.31 -9.25 20.60
N SER A 127 3.40 -9.73 21.86
CA SER A 127 4.56 -10.52 22.27
C SER A 127 4.66 -11.85 21.53
N TYR A 128 3.52 -12.47 21.17
CA TYR A 128 3.52 -13.66 20.32
C TYR A 128 4.02 -13.38 18.91
N VAL A 129 3.67 -12.22 18.32
CA VAL A 129 4.23 -11.77 17.04
C VAL A 129 5.74 -11.65 17.15
N THR A 130 6.26 -11.00 18.19
CA THR A 130 7.70 -10.84 18.41
C THR A 130 8.42 -12.20 18.51
N GLU A 131 7.83 -13.16 19.23
CA GLU A 131 8.42 -14.49 19.39
C GLU A 131 8.40 -15.33 18.10
N ILE A 132 7.32 -15.27 17.33
CA ILE A 132 7.23 -15.94 16.03
C ILE A 132 8.17 -15.29 15.03
N THR A 133 8.28 -13.96 15.04
CA THR A 133 9.20 -13.21 14.16
C THR A 133 10.63 -13.73 14.29
N LYS A 134 11.10 -13.99 15.52
CA LYS A 134 12.43 -14.57 15.74
C LYS A 134 12.59 -15.93 15.05
N LEU A 135 11.57 -16.79 15.11
CA LEU A 135 11.61 -18.11 14.46
C LEU A 135 11.55 -17.99 12.92
N LEU A 136 10.72 -17.10 12.40
CA LEU A 136 10.61 -16.82 10.96
C LEU A 136 11.91 -16.28 10.40
N VAL A 137 12.57 -15.36 11.11
CA VAL A 137 13.88 -14.83 10.71
C VAL A 137 14.89 -15.98 10.62
N VAL A 138 14.99 -16.83 11.64
CA VAL A 138 15.89 -18.00 11.62
C VAL A 138 15.62 -18.92 10.43
N PHE A 139 14.35 -19.14 10.09
CA PHE A 139 13.97 -20.00 8.96
C PHE A 139 14.29 -19.36 7.59
N PHE A 140 13.85 -18.12 7.38
CA PHE A 140 13.95 -17.45 6.08
C PHE A 140 15.36 -16.96 5.74
N THR A 141 16.21 -16.71 6.74
CA THR A 141 17.62 -16.33 6.52
C THR A 141 18.57 -17.52 6.59
N ASN A 142 18.07 -18.75 6.57
CA ASN A 142 18.92 -19.94 6.57
C ASN A 142 19.44 -20.22 5.15
N ASP A 143 20.76 -20.22 4.97
CA ASP A 143 21.42 -20.45 3.68
C ASP A 143 21.62 -21.95 3.35
N GLN A 144 21.22 -22.85 4.24
CA GLN A 144 21.40 -24.31 4.12
C GLN A 144 20.11 -25.04 3.72
N LEU A 145 19.05 -24.32 3.32
CA LEU A 145 17.82 -24.96 2.84
C LEU A 145 18.13 -25.77 1.58
N SER A 146 17.70 -27.04 1.57
CA SER A 146 18.06 -27.97 0.49
C SER A 146 17.26 -27.69 -0.77
N ASN A 147 17.94 -27.22 -1.82
CA ASN A 147 17.30 -26.92 -3.12
C ASN A 147 16.55 -28.12 -3.73
N ASP A 148 16.94 -29.36 -3.40
CA ASP A 148 16.27 -30.57 -3.90
C ASP A 148 14.94 -30.85 -3.19
N VAL A 149 14.83 -30.47 -1.92
CA VAL A 149 13.62 -30.65 -1.10
C VAL A 149 12.53 -29.66 -1.54
N TYR A 150 12.90 -28.40 -1.77
CA TYR A 150 11.95 -27.34 -2.13
C TYR A 150 11.52 -27.33 -3.62
N GLN A 151 11.92 -28.34 -4.40
CA GLN A 151 11.41 -28.56 -5.76
C GLN A 151 10.04 -29.25 -5.78
N SER A 152 9.62 -29.93 -4.70
CA SER A 152 8.30 -30.58 -4.66
C SER A 152 7.17 -29.54 -4.66
N PRO A 153 6.14 -29.70 -5.52
CA PRO A 153 4.98 -28.80 -5.55
C PRO A 153 4.23 -28.73 -4.21
N LEU A 154 4.19 -29.83 -3.46
CA LEU A 154 3.55 -29.91 -2.14
C LEU A 154 4.26 -28.99 -1.14
N ILE A 155 5.59 -29.07 -1.09
CA ILE A 155 6.43 -28.27 -0.20
C ILE A 155 6.34 -26.78 -0.59
N GLN A 156 6.35 -26.48 -1.89
CA GLN A 156 6.17 -25.12 -2.39
C GLN A 156 4.83 -24.53 -1.97
N THR A 157 3.75 -25.30 -2.03
CA THR A 157 2.42 -24.85 -1.59
C THR A 157 2.42 -24.47 -0.12
N LYS A 158 2.97 -25.33 0.76
CA LYS A 158 3.09 -25.06 2.19
C LYS A 158 3.98 -23.85 2.51
N LEU A 159 5.06 -23.69 1.75
CA LEU A 159 5.95 -22.54 1.86
C LEU A 159 5.27 -21.23 1.42
N HIS A 160 4.50 -21.26 0.33
CA HIS A 160 3.71 -20.11 -0.10
C HIS A 160 2.70 -19.71 0.98
N GLU A 161 1.97 -20.67 1.55
CA GLU A 161 1.05 -20.40 2.65
C GLU A 161 1.74 -19.76 3.85
N LEU A 162 2.94 -20.24 4.22
CA LEU A 162 3.74 -19.66 5.31
C LEU A 162 4.13 -18.21 5.00
N ILE A 163 4.62 -17.92 3.79
CA ILE A 163 5.02 -16.57 3.38
C ILE A 163 3.80 -15.65 3.38
N GLU A 164 2.69 -16.05 2.76
CA GLU A 164 1.47 -15.25 2.68
C GLU A 164 0.90 -14.94 4.07
N SER A 165 0.84 -15.94 4.95
CA SER A 165 0.34 -15.76 6.32
C SER A 165 1.28 -14.88 7.15
N SER A 166 2.59 -14.99 6.93
CA SER A 166 3.59 -14.14 7.60
C SER A 166 3.44 -12.68 7.18
N LEU A 167 3.16 -12.45 5.89
CA LEU A 167 2.89 -11.13 5.34
C LEU A 167 1.53 -10.59 5.82
N GLU A 168 0.49 -11.43 5.86
CA GLU A 168 -0.84 -11.08 6.38
C GLU A 168 -0.80 -10.62 7.85
N LEU A 169 0.07 -11.21 8.67
CA LEU A 169 0.27 -10.81 10.06
C LEU A 169 0.60 -9.31 10.20
N ASN A 170 1.29 -8.75 9.22
CA ASN A 170 1.64 -7.32 9.16
C ASN A 170 0.48 -6.43 8.76
N MET A 171 -0.58 -6.99 8.15
CA MET A 171 -1.71 -6.24 7.60
C MET A 171 -2.92 -6.19 8.54
N ILE A 172 -3.05 -7.11 9.49
CA ILE A 172 -4.17 -7.14 10.46
C ILE A 172 -4.11 -5.94 11.41
N ASP A 173 -5.22 -5.22 11.55
CA ASP A 173 -5.32 -4.08 12.48
C ASP A 173 -4.95 -4.47 13.92
N GLU A 174 -4.22 -3.58 14.60
CA GLU A 174 -3.88 -3.74 16.01
C GLU A 174 -3.97 -2.40 16.74
N ALA A 175 -4.09 -2.45 18.06
CA ALA A 175 -3.95 -1.26 18.89
C ALA A 175 -2.48 -0.84 19.01
N GLU A 176 -2.24 0.42 19.39
CA GLU A 176 -0.89 1.00 19.45
C GLU A 176 0.11 0.08 20.17
N ASN A 177 1.19 -0.24 19.47
CA ASN A 177 2.21 -1.18 19.94
C ASN A 177 3.61 -0.72 19.49
N PRO A 178 4.50 -0.38 20.43
CA PRO A 178 5.84 0.11 20.10
C PRO A 178 6.73 -0.94 19.42
N GLN A 179 6.46 -2.24 19.61
CA GLN A 179 7.25 -3.33 19.02
C GLN A 179 6.80 -3.71 17.61
N PHE A 180 5.69 -3.14 17.12
CA PHE A 180 5.11 -3.48 15.83
C PHE A 180 6.11 -3.28 14.69
N TYR A 181 6.69 -2.07 14.57
CA TYR A 181 7.57 -1.74 13.45
C TYR A 181 8.83 -2.60 13.40
N GLU A 182 9.41 -2.94 14.55
CA GLU A 182 10.59 -3.80 14.63
C GLU A 182 10.27 -5.21 14.12
N SER A 183 9.18 -5.81 14.62
CA SER A 183 8.75 -7.14 14.21
C SER A 183 8.38 -7.17 12.72
N SER A 184 7.61 -6.19 12.28
CA SER A 184 7.16 -6.11 10.89
C SER A 184 8.33 -5.95 9.92
N ARG A 185 9.29 -5.08 10.25
CA ARG A 185 10.50 -4.89 9.45
C ARG A 185 11.36 -6.17 9.41
N ALA A 186 11.48 -6.88 10.52
CA ALA A 186 12.21 -8.15 10.56
C ALA A 186 11.56 -9.24 9.70
N ILE A 187 10.22 -9.35 9.72
CA ILE A 187 9.49 -10.29 8.86
C ILE A 187 9.71 -9.95 7.38
N ILE A 188 9.44 -8.72 6.96
CA ILE A 188 9.56 -8.36 5.53
C ILE A 188 11.01 -8.46 5.02
N ASN A 189 12.02 -8.12 5.84
CA ASN A 189 13.43 -8.26 5.46
C ASN A 189 13.86 -9.72 5.32
N SER A 190 13.40 -10.58 6.23
CA SER A 190 13.72 -12.01 6.16
C SER A 190 13.03 -12.68 4.97
N VAL A 191 11.76 -12.35 4.71
CA VAL A 191 11.05 -12.78 3.49
C VAL A 191 11.76 -12.27 2.24
N GLN A 192 12.18 -11.00 2.19
CA GLN A 192 12.95 -10.47 1.06
C GLN A 192 14.26 -11.23 0.85
N SER A 193 14.99 -11.50 1.92
CA SER A 193 16.27 -12.25 1.86
C SER A 193 16.04 -13.65 1.33
N PHE A 194 14.99 -14.33 1.80
CA PHE A 194 14.56 -15.61 1.27
C PHE A 194 14.24 -15.49 -0.23
N LEU A 195 13.42 -14.52 -0.62
CA LEU A 195 13.10 -14.29 -2.02
C LEU A 195 14.37 -14.09 -2.85
N LEU A 196 15.33 -13.27 -2.43
CA LEU A 196 16.55 -13.03 -3.21
C LEU A 196 17.42 -14.28 -3.37
N ASN A 197 17.58 -15.06 -2.32
CA ASN A 197 18.42 -16.26 -2.34
C ASN A 197 17.79 -17.38 -3.17
N TYR A 198 16.46 -17.47 -3.17
CA TYR A 198 15.74 -18.60 -3.75
C TYR A 198 15.01 -18.25 -5.07
N LEU A 199 14.76 -16.97 -5.39
CA LEU A 199 14.08 -16.52 -6.64
C LEU A 199 14.71 -17.04 -7.94
N PRO A 200 16.05 -17.08 -8.08
CA PRO A 200 16.69 -17.68 -9.26
C PRO A 200 16.27 -19.15 -9.50
N TRP A 201 15.82 -19.85 -8.46
CA TRP A 201 15.27 -21.20 -8.53
C TRP A 201 13.76 -21.22 -8.72
N PHE A 202 13.04 -20.27 -8.13
CA PHE A 202 11.57 -20.21 -8.16
C PHE A 202 11.02 -19.81 -9.54
N ILE A 203 11.51 -18.74 -10.16
CA ILE A 203 10.87 -18.18 -11.36
C ILE A 203 11.01 -19.05 -12.63
N PRO A 204 12.19 -19.63 -12.94
CA PRO A 204 12.34 -20.34 -14.22
C PRO A 204 11.64 -21.71 -14.29
N LYS A 205 11.22 -22.29 -13.15
CA LYS A 205 10.73 -23.69 -13.05
C LYS A 205 9.33 -23.83 -12.46
N ILE A 206 8.78 -22.79 -11.83
CA ILE A 206 7.44 -22.83 -11.22
C ILE A 206 6.42 -22.27 -12.21
N ASN A 207 5.21 -22.83 -12.17
CA ASN A 207 4.03 -22.25 -12.81
C ASN A 207 3.89 -20.77 -12.34
N PRO A 208 4.11 -19.77 -13.21
CA PRO A 208 4.29 -18.37 -12.78
C PRO A 208 3.05 -17.78 -12.06
N VAL A 209 1.92 -18.49 -12.14
CA VAL A 209 0.67 -18.29 -11.38
C VAL A 209 0.92 -18.20 -9.87
N HIS A 210 1.70 -19.11 -9.30
CA HIS A 210 1.89 -19.19 -7.84
C HIS A 210 2.84 -18.12 -7.35
N SER A 211 3.83 -17.74 -8.17
CA SER A 211 4.76 -16.66 -7.85
C SER A 211 4.07 -15.31 -7.80
N LEU A 212 3.05 -15.10 -8.63
CA LEU A 212 2.32 -13.83 -8.69
C LEU A 212 1.63 -13.49 -7.36
N SER A 213 1.03 -14.47 -6.67
CA SER A 213 0.26 -14.23 -5.45
C SER A 213 1.13 -13.68 -4.31
N PHE A 214 2.22 -14.37 -3.98
CA PHE A 214 3.08 -13.90 -2.89
C PHE A 214 3.87 -12.65 -3.29
N LEU A 215 4.27 -12.47 -4.55
CA LEU A 215 4.93 -11.22 -5.00
C LEU A 215 3.99 -10.03 -4.86
N THR A 216 2.73 -10.23 -5.21
CA THR A 216 1.67 -9.24 -5.01
C THR A 216 1.50 -8.92 -3.53
N GLN A 217 1.39 -9.95 -2.69
CA GLN A 217 1.24 -9.75 -1.25
C GLN A 217 2.46 -9.07 -0.63
N PHE A 218 3.67 -9.44 -1.03
CA PHE A 218 4.91 -8.81 -0.60
C PHE A 218 4.93 -7.32 -0.98
N SER A 219 4.67 -7.00 -2.26
CA SER A 219 4.62 -5.61 -2.73
C SER A 219 3.55 -4.77 -2.00
N LYS A 220 2.40 -5.37 -1.69
CA LYS A 220 1.33 -4.76 -0.90
C LYS A 220 1.80 -4.40 0.51
N VAL A 221 2.35 -5.37 1.25
CA VAL A 221 2.83 -5.15 2.64
C VAL A 221 3.94 -4.10 2.66
N VAL A 222 4.90 -4.23 1.76
CA VAL A 222 6.02 -3.29 1.65
C VAL A 222 5.53 -1.86 1.38
N TYR A 223 4.55 -1.68 0.49
CA TYR A 223 3.95 -0.38 0.24
C TYR A 223 3.21 0.15 1.47
N SER A 224 2.37 -0.69 2.07
CA SER A 224 1.51 -0.33 3.22
C SER A 224 2.33 0.08 4.46
N LEU A 225 3.41 -0.64 4.77
CA LEU A 225 4.33 -0.30 5.86
C LEU A 225 5.30 0.82 5.47
N GLY A 226 5.39 1.12 4.18
CA GLY A 226 6.19 2.21 3.66
C GLY A 226 7.68 1.92 3.48
N GLU A 227 8.03 0.66 3.33
CA GLU A 227 9.40 0.14 3.21
C GLU A 227 9.78 -0.14 1.74
N SER A 228 9.30 0.70 0.80
CA SER A 228 9.42 0.48 -0.65
C SER A 228 10.83 0.23 -1.16
N ARG A 229 11.88 0.59 -0.41
CA ARG A 229 13.28 0.24 -0.72
C ARG A 229 13.51 -1.27 -0.83
N LEU A 230 12.70 -2.08 -0.17
CA LEU A 230 12.80 -3.54 -0.21
C LEU A 230 12.41 -4.14 -1.57
N ILE A 231 11.77 -3.39 -2.47
CA ILE A 231 11.51 -3.91 -3.82
C ILE A 231 12.70 -3.73 -4.76
N ILE A 232 13.68 -2.87 -4.44
CA ILE A 232 14.79 -2.51 -5.35
C ILE A 232 15.60 -3.75 -5.79
N PRO A 233 16.09 -4.61 -4.87
CA PRO A 233 16.88 -5.76 -5.28
C PRO A 233 16.10 -6.75 -6.16
N LEU A 234 14.78 -6.82 -5.98
CA LEU A 234 13.89 -7.67 -6.76
C LEU A 234 13.61 -7.07 -8.16
N LEU A 235 13.51 -5.75 -8.26
CA LEU A 235 13.42 -5.05 -9.55
C LEU A 235 14.69 -5.28 -10.38
N GLU A 236 15.88 -5.24 -9.77
CA GLU A 236 17.16 -5.47 -10.46
C GLU A 236 17.29 -6.90 -11.01
N LEU A 237 16.58 -7.86 -10.41
CA LEU A 237 16.46 -9.24 -10.89
C LEU A 237 15.32 -9.45 -11.90
N ASN A 238 14.64 -8.40 -12.35
CA ASN A 238 13.46 -8.45 -13.22
C ASN A 238 12.30 -9.32 -12.69
N VAL A 239 12.16 -9.41 -11.36
CA VAL A 239 11.10 -10.19 -10.71
C VAL A 239 9.74 -9.50 -10.84
N PHE A 240 9.76 -8.17 -10.84
CA PHE A 240 8.60 -7.33 -11.14
C PHE A 240 8.72 -6.83 -12.58
N ASP A 241 8.69 -7.73 -13.55
CA ASP A 241 8.58 -7.39 -14.97
C ASP A 241 7.08 -7.24 -15.34
N PRO A 242 6.66 -6.16 -16.02
CA PRO A 242 5.28 -5.96 -16.43
C PRO A 242 4.76 -7.03 -17.41
N GLU A 243 5.61 -7.79 -18.10
CA GLU A 243 5.18 -8.85 -19.02
C GLU A 243 4.78 -10.15 -18.30
N ILE A 244 5.27 -10.39 -17.08
CA ILE A 244 5.03 -11.65 -16.34
C ILE A 244 3.52 -11.95 -16.22
N PRO A 245 2.66 -11.05 -15.72
CA PRO A 245 1.23 -11.33 -15.62
C PRO A 245 0.55 -11.54 -16.99
N MET A 246 1.08 -11.01 -18.09
CA MET A 246 0.49 -11.18 -19.42
C MET A 246 0.67 -12.59 -19.96
N THR A 247 1.87 -13.15 -19.83
CA THR A 247 2.14 -14.55 -20.20
C THR A 247 1.20 -15.50 -19.46
N LEU A 248 0.83 -15.12 -18.23
CA LEU A 248 -0.09 -15.88 -17.40
C LEU A 248 -1.56 -15.76 -17.80
N ILE A 249 -2.02 -14.58 -18.23
CA ILE A 249 -3.38 -14.40 -18.78
C ILE A 249 -3.58 -15.32 -19.98
N GLN A 250 -2.59 -15.39 -20.88
CA GLN A 250 -2.63 -16.23 -22.09
C GLN A 250 -2.80 -17.73 -21.76
N THR A 251 -2.28 -18.18 -20.61
CA THR A 251 -2.39 -19.58 -20.17
C THR A 251 -3.66 -19.89 -19.36
N ARG A 252 -4.51 -18.89 -19.07
CA ARG A 252 -5.80 -19.00 -18.34
C ARG A 252 -5.73 -19.61 -16.93
N ARG A 253 -4.59 -19.50 -16.24
CA ARG A 253 -4.39 -20.12 -14.92
C ARG A 253 -4.38 -19.15 -13.73
N VAL A 254 -4.75 -17.88 -13.89
CA VAL A 254 -4.55 -16.86 -12.85
C VAL A 254 -5.84 -16.22 -12.35
N ASN A 255 -5.88 -15.97 -11.04
CA ASN A 255 -6.88 -15.13 -10.40
C ASN A 255 -6.62 -13.65 -10.74
N PHE A 256 -7.60 -13.04 -11.41
CA PHE A 256 -7.51 -11.69 -11.93
C PHE A 256 -7.25 -10.61 -10.85
N ILE A 257 -7.66 -10.83 -9.59
CA ILE A 257 -7.34 -9.90 -8.50
C ILE A 257 -5.83 -9.80 -8.24
N HIS A 258 -5.09 -10.91 -8.38
CA HIS A 258 -3.64 -10.90 -8.19
C HIS A 258 -2.94 -10.11 -9.29
N ILE A 259 -3.45 -10.15 -10.52
CA ILE A 259 -2.93 -9.36 -11.63
C ILE A 259 -3.13 -7.86 -11.36
N VAL A 260 -4.36 -7.47 -11.01
CA VAL A 260 -4.69 -6.08 -10.70
C VAL A 260 -3.84 -5.57 -9.55
N ASN A 261 -3.73 -6.34 -8.47
CA ASN A 261 -2.95 -5.95 -7.30
C ASN A 261 -1.44 -5.97 -7.55
N PHE A 262 -0.92 -6.87 -8.39
CA PHE A 262 0.47 -6.87 -8.81
C PHE A 262 0.82 -5.54 -9.48
N TYR A 263 0.05 -5.14 -10.49
CA TYR A 263 0.32 -3.88 -11.17
C TYR A 263 0.14 -2.68 -10.24
N ARG A 264 -0.91 -2.68 -9.42
CA ARG A 264 -1.24 -1.62 -8.47
C ARG A 264 -0.12 -1.38 -7.47
N TYR A 265 0.25 -2.41 -6.70
CA TYR A 265 1.22 -2.26 -5.62
C TYR A 265 2.66 -2.13 -6.13
N THR A 266 2.98 -2.66 -7.30
CA THR A 266 4.27 -2.38 -7.95
C THR A 266 4.36 -0.89 -8.34
N ALA A 267 3.35 -0.36 -9.04
CA ALA A 267 3.30 1.07 -9.39
C ALA A 267 3.40 1.96 -8.14
N PHE A 268 2.66 1.62 -7.09
CA PHE A 268 2.62 2.39 -5.86
C PHE A 268 3.97 2.46 -5.15
N ASN A 269 4.68 1.33 -5.07
CA ASN A 269 6.04 1.30 -4.53
C ASN A 269 7.00 2.12 -5.40
N LEU A 270 6.89 2.06 -6.73
CA LEU A 270 7.73 2.83 -7.64
C LEU A 270 7.54 4.35 -7.48
N VAL A 271 6.30 4.82 -7.33
CA VAL A 271 6.02 6.24 -7.03
C VAL A 271 6.67 6.65 -5.71
N LYS A 272 6.57 5.80 -4.68
CA LYS A 272 7.19 6.07 -3.38
C LYS A 272 8.72 6.09 -3.47
N LEU A 273 9.32 5.15 -4.19
CA LEU A 273 10.76 5.11 -4.44
C LEU A 273 11.26 6.34 -5.20
N SER A 274 10.45 6.89 -6.11
CA SER A 274 10.83 8.06 -6.88
C SER A 274 11.03 9.31 -6.03
N ILE A 275 10.43 9.36 -4.84
CA ILE A 275 10.50 10.50 -3.92
C ILE A 275 11.35 10.24 -2.66
N GLN A 276 11.63 9.00 -2.26
CA GLN A 276 12.29 8.68 -0.98
C GLN A 276 13.83 8.65 -1.05
N GLN A 277 14.47 9.73 -1.51
CA GLN A 277 15.92 9.83 -1.61
C GLN A 277 16.56 10.84 -0.65
N ASN A 278 17.82 10.58 -0.28
CA ASN A 278 18.70 11.48 0.45
C ASN A 278 19.97 11.68 -0.39
N PRO A 279 20.20 12.84 -1.03
CA PRO A 279 19.39 14.08 -0.98
C PRO A 279 18.00 13.93 -1.65
N PRO A 280 17.03 14.81 -1.33
CA PRO A 280 15.63 14.73 -1.77
C PRO A 280 15.45 15.05 -3.27
N GLN A 281 15.99 14.18 -4.10
CA GLN A 281 15.87 14.20 -5.56
C GLN A 281 14.76 13.27 -6.03
N ILE A 282 14.12 13.64 -7.15
CA ILE A 282 13.19 12.76 -7.85
C ILE A 282 13.97 11.81 -8.76
N GLU A 283 13.78 10.50 -8.57
CA GLU A 283 14.35 9.49 -9.46
C GLU A 283 13.43 9.18 -10.65
N ASP A 284 13.74 9.79 -11.80
CA ASP A 284 12.97 9.63 -13.03
C ASP A 284 12.78 8.17 -13.48
N LYS A 285 13.77 7.29 -13.23
CA LYS A 285 13.67 5.88 -13.63
C LYS A 285 12.45 5.18 -13.02
N TYR A 286 12.13 5.47 -11.77
CA TYR A 286 11.00 4.83 -11.09
C TYR A 286 9.68 5.47 -11.49
N ASN A 287 9.63 6.79 -11.73
CA ASN A 287 8.44 7.44 -12.26
C ASN A 287 8.07 6.95 -13.67
N GLN A 288 9.06 6.76 -14.53
CA GLN A 288 8.88 6.22 -15.88
C GLN A 288 8.35 4.78 -15.83
N LEU A 289 8.95 3.93 -14.99
CA LEU A 289 8.48 2.56 -14.83
C LEU A 289 7.06 2.54 -14.24
N ALA A 290 6.77 3.34 -13.21
CA ALA A 290 5.43 3.43 -12.62
C ALA A 290 4.36 3.83 -13.66
N ASP A 291 4.69 4.73 -14.59
CA ASP A 291 3.79 5.16 -15.66
C ASP A 291 3.37 3.99 -16.58
N ILE A 292 4.29 3.07 -16.90
CA ILE A 292 3.99 1.85 -17.65
C ILE A 292 2.95 1.01 -16.90
N TYR A 293 3.20 0.75 -15.61
CA TYR A 293 2.30 -0.02 -14.76
C TYR A 293 0.92 0.62 -14.63
N PHE A 294 0.84 1.94 -14.45
CA PHE A 294 -0.44 2.65 -14.39
C PHE A 294 -1.21 2.59 -15.70
N LYS A 295 -0.54 2.76 -16.84
CA LYS A 295 -1.18 2.68 -18.15
C LYS A 295 -1.74 1.29 -18.43
N ILE A 296 -1.03 0.24 -18.04
CA ILE A 296 -1.56 -1.13 -18.11
C ILE A 296 -2.81 -1.24 -17.23
N LEU A 297 -2.69 -0.86 -15.95
CA LEU A 297 -3.74 -1.00 -14.96
C LEU A 297 -5.02 -0.22 -15.32
N LEU A 298 -4.90 1.04 -15.74
CA LEU A 298 -6.04 1.90 -16.08
C LEU A 298 -6.73 1.51 -17.40
N ASN A 299 -6.10 0.67 -18.22
CA ASN A 299 -6.72 0.10 -19.42
C ASN A 299 -7.54 -1.17 -19.13
N PHE A 300 -7.51 -1.71 -17.90
CA PHE A 300 -8.38 -2.83 -17.57
C PHE A 300 -9.86 -2.42 -17.63
N PRO A 301 -10.71 -3.18 -18.34
CA PRO A 301 -12.12 -2.82 -18.53
C PRO A 301 -12.87 -2.60 -17.22
N ASN A 302 -12.62 -3.43 -16.21
CA ASN A 302 -13.24 -3.36 -14.88
C ASN A 302 -12.76 -2.18 -14.01
N LEU A 303 -11.68 -1.49 -14.40
CA LEU A 303 -11.19 -0.28 -13.73
C LEU A 303 -11.59 0.99 -14.46
N SER A 304 -12.36 0.85 -15.54
CA SER A 304 -12.78 1.98 -16.34
C SER A 304 -13.71 2.92 -15.58
N LEU A 305 -13.50 4.21 -15.78
CA LEU A 305 -14.27 5.28 -15.13
C LEU A 305 -15.78 5.19 -15.37
N HIS A 306 -16.21 4.66 -16.51
CA HIS A 306 -17.64 4.53 -16.83
C HIS A 306 -18.38 3.64 -15.82
N ILE A 307 -17.70 2.59 -15.31
CA ILE A 307 -18.27 1.65 -14.33
C ILE A 307 -18.51 2.37 -13.00
N TYR A 308 -17.57 3.21 -12.58
CA TYR A 308 -17.68 3.93 -11.30
C TYR A 308 -18.55 5.19 -11.39
N GLN A 309 -18.87 5.66 -12.60
CA GLN A 309 -19.76 6.80 -12.84
C GLN A 309 -21.23 6.40 -12.96
N SER A 310 -21.53 5.21 -13.51
CA SER A 310 -22.90 4.74 -13.80
C SER A 310 -23.72 4.35 -12.56
N VAL A 311 -23.07 3.93 -11.46
CA VAL A 311 -23.75 3.49 -10.22
C VAL A 311 -24.52 4.61 -9.51
N ARG A 312 -24.42 5.88 -9.96
CA ARG A 312 -25.23 6.99 -9.42
C ARG A 312 -26.69 6.99 -9.86
N HIS A 313 -27.01 6.41 -11.01
CA HIS A 313 -28.38 6.53 -11.55
C HIS A 313 -29.35 5.50 -11.01
N ASP A 314 -28.86 4.31 -10.61
CA ASP A 314 -29.73 3.25 -10.11
C ASP A 314 -30.10 3.43 -8.64
N SER A 315 -29.24 4.05 -7.82
CA SER A 315 -29.53 4.26 -6.39
C SER A 315 -30.64 5.28 -6.15
N MET A 316 -30.73 6.34 -6.96
CA MET A 316 -31.80 7.34 -6.83
C MET A 316 -33.17 6.86 -7.32
N ILE A 317 -33.21 5.86 -8.22
CA ILE A 317 -34.48 5.26 -8.69
C ILE A 317 -34.98 4.22 -7.68
N GLU A 318 -34.08 3.46 -7.04
CA GLU A 318 -34.45 2.48 -6.00
C GLU A 318 -34.79 3.11 -4.64
N GLU A 319 -34.23 4.28 -4.30
CA GLU A 319 -34.50 5.02 -3.04
C GLU A 319 -35.96 5.49 -2.90
N GLN A 320 -36.71 5.62 -4.00
CA GLN A 320 -38.13 6.02 -3.93
C GLN A 320 -39.10 4.86 -3.69
N GLN A 321 -38.64 3.60 -3.65
CA GLN A 321 -39.54 2.42 -3.58
C GLN A 321 -39.34 1.49 -2.38
N ARG A 322 -38.38 1.71 -1.48
CA ARG A 322 -38.13 0.78 -0.35
C ARG A 322 -38.26 1.43 1.02
N SER A 323 -39.47 1.33 1.57
CA SER A 323 -39.87 1.75 2.92
C SER A 323 -39.39 0.82 4.03
N PHE A 324 -38.11 0.43 4.09
CA PHE A 324 -37.54 -0.29 5.23
C PHE A 324 -36.05 0.04 5.41
N PRO A 325 -35.56 0.25 6.65
CA PRO A 325 -34.16 0.53 6.92
C PRO A 325 -33.35 -0.78 6.88
N GLN A 326 -33.14 -1.31 5.68
CA GLN A 326 -31.98 -2.18 5.47
C GLN A 326 -30.77 -1.26 5.32
N MET A 327 -29.71 -1.52 6.09
CA MET A 327 -28.42 -0.84 5.92
C MET A 327 -28.12 -0.73 4.43
N ILE A 328 -27.96 0.49 3.92
CA ILE A 328 -27.71 0.77 2.52
C ILE A 328 -26.32 0.22 2.21
N ARG A 329 -26.24 -1.07 1.86
CA ARG A 329 -25.01 -1.69 1.38
C ARG A 329 -24.78 -1.17 -0.02
N ASP A 330 -23.71 -0.38 -0.19
CA ASP A 330 -23.40 0.24 -1.47
C ASP A 330 -23.03 -0.85 -2.48
N LYS A 331 -23.76 -0.96 -3.61
CA LYS A 331 -23.41 -1.87 -4.72
C LYS A 331 -21.97 -1.64 -5.24
N ARG A 332 -21.36 -0.50 -4.91
CA ARG A 332 -19.96 -0.14 -5.20
C ARG A 332 -18.90 -0.92 -4.40
N ASP A 333 -19.27 -1.56 -3.30
CA ASP A 333 -18.39 -2.41 -2.50
C ASP A 333 -18.34 -3.86 -3.03
N ASP A 334 -19.23 -4.21 -3.97
CA ASP A 334 -19.26 -5.52 -4.62
C ASP A 334 -18.38 -5.57 -5.90
N PHE A 335 -17.72 -4.46 -6.26
CA PHE A 335 -16.75 -4.44 -7.35
C PHE A 335 -15.48 -5.20 -6.97
N LEU A 336 -14.82 -5.80 -7.98
CA LEU A 336 -13.52 -6.47 -7.79
C LEU A 336 -12.48 -5.54 -7.15
N VAL A 337 -12.53 -4.25 -7.49
CA VAL A 337 -11.78 -3.18 -6.83
C VAL A 337 -12.80 -2.19 -6.30
N SER A 338 -12.79 -2.00 -4.98
CA SER A 338 -13.72 -1.08 -4.30
C SER A 338 -13.52 0.36 -4.77
N THR A 339 -14.52 1.22 -4.52
CA THR A 339 -14.41 2.64 -4.89
C THR A 339 -13.23 3.33 -4.18
N ILE A 340 -12.98 2.99 -2.92
CA ILE A 340 -11.86 3.56 -2.14
C ILE A 340 -10.51 3.16 -2.74
N GLU A 341 -10.34 1.89 -3.10
CA GLU A 341 -9.12 1.44 -3.78
C GLU A 341 -8.94 2.07 -5.16
N ARG A 342 -10.04 2.31 -5.89
CA ARG A 342 -10.01 3.01 -7.17
C ARG A 342 -9.65 4.49 -7.03
N GLN A 343 -10.06 5.13 -5.94
CA GLN A 343 -9.65 6.49 -5.56
C GLN A 343 -8.14 6.54 -5.25
N GLU A 344 -7.63 5.59 -4.47
CA GLU A 344 -6.20 5.48 -4.18
C GLU A 344 -5.38 5.32 -5.48
N LEU A 345 -5.84 4.46 -6.38
CA LEU A 345 -5.24 4.29 -7.71
C LEU A 345 -5.20 5.60 -8.51
N ALA A 346 -6.34 6.29 -8.63
CA ALA A 346 -6.41 7.56 -9.35
C ALA A 346 -5.46 8.61 -8.74
N TYR A 347 -5.40 8.67 -7.41
CA TYR A 347 -4.55 9.61 -6.70
C TYR A 347 -3.07 9.37 -6.96
N LEU A 348 -2.61 8.12 -6.84
CA LEU A 348 -1.21 7.76 -7.08
C LEU A 348 -0.81 7.96 -8.55
N TYR A 349 -1.71 7.71 -9.50
CA TYR A 349 -1.49 8.03 -10.90
C TYR A 349 -1.34 9.55 -11.13
N VAL A 350 -2.23 10.37 -10.55
CA VAL A 350 -2.15 11.84 -10.64
C VAL A 350 -0.82 12.36 -10.08
N LEU A 351 -0.39 11.86 -8.92
CA LEU A 351 0.89 12.23 -8.33
C LEU A 351 2.07 11.83 -9.24
N ASN A 352 2.06 10.60 -9.78
CA ASN A 352 3.10 10.13 -10.69
C ASN A 352 3.18 10.99 -11.96
N TYR A 353 2.05 11.35 -12.56
CA TYR A 353 1.99 12.21 -13.74
C TYR A 353 2.64 13.58 -13.44
N LEU A 354 2.27 14.21 -12.32
CA LEU A 354 2.78 15.53 -11.94
C LEU A 354 4.30 15.52 -11.68
N LEU A 355 4.81 14.47 -11.02
CA LEU A 355 6.26 14.29 -10.80
C LEU A 355 7.04 14.06 -12.12
N SER A 356 6.36 13.53 -13.13
CA SER A 356 6.93 13.19 -14.44
C SER A 356 6.92 14.34 -15.44
N ILE A 357 6.32 15.49 -15.12
CA ILE A 357 6.25 16.64 -16.03
C ILE A 357 7.67 17.12 -16.38
N ARG A 358 7.91 17.31 -17.68
CA ARG A 358 9.19 17.81 -18.24
C ARG A 358 9.04 19.14 -18.99
N SER A 359 7.80 19.53 -19.29
CA SER A 359 7.48 20.79 -19.97
C SER A 359 6.21 21.41 -19.40
N ILE A 360 6.14 22.74 -19.38
CA ILE A 360 4.94 23.46 -18.92
C ILE A 360 3.70 23.14 -19.77
N GLN A 361 3.88 22.76 -21.04
CA GLN A 361 2.78 22.36 -21.92
C GLN A 361 2.06 21.10 -21.42
N GLN A 362 2.77 20.15 -20.80
CA GLN A 362 2.13 18.96 -20.22
C GLN A 362 1.27 19.26 -18.99
N TYR A 363 1.48 20.43 -18.35
CA TYR A 363 0.65 20.93 -17.26
C TYR A 363 -0.57 21.71 -17.81
N LEU A 364 -0.35 22.58 -18.79
CA LEU A 364 -1.41 23.41 -19.38
C LEU A 364 -2.36 22.60 -20.28
N ASN A 365 -1.81 21.65 -21.03
CA ASN A 365 -2.53 20.78 -21.96
C ASN A 365 -2.28 19.31 -21.58
N PRO A 366 -2.82 18.85 -20.44
CA PRO A 366 -2.56 17.49 -19.97
C PRO A 366 -3.21 16.43 -20.85
N SER A 367 -2.74 15.18 -20.71
CA SER A 367 -3.34 14.06 -21.43
C SER A 367 -4.82 13.87 -21.06
N PRO A 368 -5.68 13.42 -22.01
CA PRO A 368 -7.10 13.16 -21.71
C PRO A 368 -7.31 12.18 -20.56
N LEU A 369 -6.44 11.17 -20.43
CA LEU A 369 -6.48 10.21 -19.34
C LEU A 369 -6.23 10.90 -17.99
N PHE A 370 -5.22 11.76 -17.90
CA PHE A 370 -4.95 12.54 -16.68
C PHE A 370 -6.16 13.40 -16.27
N SER A 371 -6.72 14.16 -17.20
CA SER A 371 -7.88 15.03 -16.89
C SER A 371 -9.10 14.24 -16.44
N ALA A 372 -9.34 13.08 -17.04
CA ALA A 372 -10.43 12.20 -16.68
C ALA A 372 -10.25 11.59 -15.27
N GLU A 373 -9.04 11.11 -14.95
CA GLU A 373 -8.71 10.57 -13.64
C GLU A 373 -8.75 11.64 -12.53
N LEU A 374 -8.20 12.83 -12.79
CA LEU A 374 -8.24 13.95 -11.86
C LEU A 374 -9.68 14.37 -11.55
N SER A 375 -10.52 14.48 -12.59
CA SER A 375 -11.94 14.82 -12.45
C SER A 375 -12.71 13.74 -11.71
N PHE A 376 -12.43 12.46 -11.99
CA PHE A 376 -13.00 11.33 -11.26
C PHE A 376 -12.63 11.38 -9.78
N LEU A 377 -11.34 11.56 -9.46
CA LEU A 377 -10.84 11.58 -8.10
C LEU A 377 -11.52 12.68 -7.27
N VAL A 378 -11.44 13.93 -7.74
CA VAL A 378 -12.07 15.09 -7.08
C VAL A 378 -13.55 14.81 -6.84
N LYS A 379 -14.27 14.40 -7.89
CA LYS A 379 -15.69 14.13 -7.77
C LYS A 379 -15.93 13.04 -6.74
N SER A 380 -15.33 11.86 -6.91
CA SER A 380 -15.57 10.67 -6.12
C SER A 380 -15.29 10.88 -4.63
N VAL A 381 -14.13 11.45 -4.28
CA VAL A 381 -13.73 11.71 -2.89
C VAL A 381 -14.67 12.73 -2.26
N SER A 382 -15.04 13.79 -2.98
CA SER A 382 -16.03 14.75 -2.48
C SER A 382 -17.36 14.11 -2.11
N ASN A 383 -17.89 13.15 -2.89
CA ASN A 383 -19.15 12.49 -2.46
C ASN A 383 -18.93 11.49 -1.34
N SER A 384 -17.77 10.82 -1.26
CA SER A 384 -17.45 9.98 -0.10
C SER A 384 -17.48 10.83 1.17
N LEU A 385 -16.84 12.01 1.13
CA LEU A 385 -16.86 12.96 2.26
C LEU A 385 -18.25 13.50 2.59
N SER A 386 -19.08 13.81 1.57
CA SER A 386 -20.47 14.23 1.80
C SER A 386 -21.32 13.14 2.43
N LYS A 387 -21.17 11.89 1.97
CA LYS A 387 -21.86 10.74 2.57
C LYS A 387 -21.42 10.52 4.02
N ASP A 388 -20.12 10.57 4.30
CA ASP A 388 -19.61 10.42 5.67
C ASP A 388 -20.26 11.47 6.59
N ILE A 389 -20.43 12.72 6.12
CA ILE A 389 -21.16 13.76 6.86
C ILE A 389 -22.64 13.39 7.05
N ASP A 390 -23.31 12.97 5.98
CA ASP A 390 -24.74 12.61 6.04
C ASP A 390 -24.98 11.43 6.99
N GLU A 391 -24.11 10.41 6.98
CA GLU A 391 -24.12 9.27 7.91
C GLU A 391 -23.84 9.69 9.35
N LEU A 392 -22.82 10.54 9.58
CA LEU A 392 -22.53 11.12 10.89
C LEU A 392 -23.72 11.94 11.43
N ALA A 393 -24.44 12.62 10.54
CA ALA A 393 -25.62 13.41 10.89
C ALA A 393 -26.89 12.56 11.09
N SER A 394 -26.96 11.34 10.53
CA SER A 394 -28.16 10.49 10.54
C SER A 394 -28.10 9.30 11.50
N GLN A 395 -27.00 9.10 12.24
CA GLN A 395 -26.98 8.14 13.35
C GLN A 395 -27.84 8.61 14.55
N PRO A 396 -28.62 7.71 15.17
CA PRO A 396 -29.71 8.07 16.08
C PRO A 396 -29.20 8.41 17.49
N GLY A 397 -28.71 9.64 17.67
CA GLY A 397 -28.87 10.40 18.93
C GLY A 397 -30.17 11.21 18.95
N SER A 398 -30.92 11.21 17.86
CA SER A 398 -32.11 12.06 17.61
C SER A 398 -33.44 11.40 18.01
N THR A 399 -33.44 10.29 18.73
CA THR A 399 -34.67 9.63 19.22
C THR A 399 -34.65 9.46 20.73
N HIS A 400 -34.52 10.55 21.48
CA HIS A 400 -35.17 10.66 22.78
C HIS A 400 -36.27 11.72 22.71
N SER A 401 -37.47 11.25 22.41
CA SER A 401 -38.70 12.01 22.65
C SER A 401 -38.82 12.26 24.17
N SER A 402 -38.86 13.53 24.54
CA SER A 402 -39.62 14.04 25.69
C SER A 402 -39.43 13.32 27.04
N VAL A 403 -38.21 13.29 27.58
CA VAL A 403 -38.01 13.13 29.03
C VAL A 403 -37.12 14.26 29.53
N ILE A 404 -37.65 14.95 30.54
CA ILE A 404 -37.17 16.13 31.27
C ILE A 404 -35.65 16.32 31.23
N SER A 405 -35.26 17.46 30.65
CA SER A 405 -33.89 17.95 30.47
C SER A 405 -33.15 18.16 31.79
N PHE A 406 -32.03 17.46 31.98
CA PHE A 406 -30.93 17.92 32.83
C PHE A 406 -29.91 18.65 31.93
N PRO A 407 -29.84 20.00 31.94
CA PRO A 407 -28.99 20.77 31.03
C PRO A 407 -27.48 20.54 31.21
N GLN A 408 -27.08 19.97 32.35
CA GLN A 408 -25.69 19.67 32.69
C GLN A 408 -25.25 18.30 32.13
N LEU A 409 -26.17 17.33 32.02
CA LEU A 409 -25.90 16.02 31.43
C LEU A 409 -25.86 16.09 29.89
N ASN A 410 -26.78 16.84 29.28
CA ASN A 410 -26.75 17.05 27.83
C ASN A 410 -25.50 17.82 27.37
N LYS A 411 -24.95 18.72 28.22
CA LYS A 411 -23.65 19.36 27.94
C LYS A 411 -22.49 18.39 28.04
N LEU A 412 -22.46 17.54 29.07
CA LEU A 412 -21.45 16.49 29.21
C LEU A 412 -21.52 15.41 28.10
N GLU A 413 -22.72 15.09 27.62
CA GLU A 413 -22.95 14.14 26.51
C GLU A 413 -22.64 14.78 25.14
N HIS A 414 -22.88 16.08 24.94
CA HIS A 414 -22.40 16.79 23.76
C HIS A 414 -20.88 17.02 23.79
N GLU A 415 -20.29 17.22 24.97
CA GLU A 415 -18.83 17.34 25.16
C GLU A 415 -18.12 15.99 24.98
N ARG A 416 -18.80 14.85 25.22
CA ARG A 416 -18.40 13.51 24.76
C ARG A 416 -18.80 13.29 23.29
N GLY A 417 -18.34 14.20 22.43
CA GLY A 417 -18.78 14.35 21.04
C GLY A 417 -18.92 13.05 20.27
N VAL A 418 -19.79 13.05 19.25
CA VAL A 418 -20.03 11.93 18.31
C VAL A 418 -18.71 11.30 17.83
N ASP A 419 -17.66 12.11 17.67
CA ASP A 419 -16.30 11.67 17.35
C ASP A 419 -15.66 10.77 18.43
N TYR A 420 -15.84 11.06 19.72
CA TYR A 420 -15.38 10.20 20.83
C TYR A 420 -16.14 8.86 20.85
N MET A 421 -17.45 8.92 20.59
CA MET A 421 -18.33 7.73 20.60
C MET A 421 -17.99 6.73 19.48
N GLN A 422 -17.44 7.22 18.36
CA GLN A 422 -17.09 6.41 17.18
C GLN A 422 -15.58 6.17 16.99
N GLN A 423 -14.73 6.73 17.86
CA GLN A 423 -13.29 6.43 17.82
C GLN A 423 -13.08 4.92 17.92
N LYS A 424 -12.13 4.41 17.13
CA LYS A 424 -11.71 3.00 17.15
C LYS A 424 -10.32 2.93 17.78
N ILE A 425 -9.99 1.82 18.43
CA ILE A 425 -8.69 1.60 19.10
C ILE A 425 -7.62 1.18 18.07
N ILE A 426 -7.69 1.66 16.84
CA ILE A 426 -6.82 1.20 15.75
C ILE A 426 -5.56 2.05 15.73
N HIS A 427 -4.41 1.41 15.52
CA HIS A 427 -3.12 2.07 15.34
C HIS A 427 -3.09 2.85 14.00
N HIS A 428 -3.48 4.11 14.04
CA HIS A 428 -3.60 4.98 12.85
C HIS A 428 -2.26 5.24 12.14
N GLU A 429 -1.13 5.10 12.83
CA GLU A 429 0.21 5.33 12.26
C GLU A 429 0.79 4.11 11.55
N LYS A 430 0.18 2.93 11.72
CA LYS A 430 0.66 1.65 11.19
C LYS A 430 0.99 1.71 9.70
N PHE A 431 0.12 2.37 8.94
CA PHE A 431 0.20 2.44 7.48
C PHE A 431 0.85 3.75 7.04
N GLN A 432 2.06 3.63 6.50
CA GLN A 432 2.95 4.74 6.16
C GLN A 432 3.01 4.98 4.64
N SER A 433 1.99 4.52 3.92
CA SER A 433 1.93 4.60 2.46
C SER A 433 1.50 5.99 1.97
N LEU A 434 1.81 6.32 0.71
CA LEU A 434 1.34 7.56 0.08
C LEU A 434 -0.19 7.61 -0.03
N GLY A 435 -0.85 6.46 -0.16
CA GLY A 435 -2.29 6.33 -0.25
C GLY A 435 -3.01 6.38 1.09
N SER A 436 -2.28 6.41 2.22
CA SER A 436 -2.89 6.32 3.55
C SER A 436 -3.87 7.46 3.85
N VAL A 437 -3.72 8.63 3.23
CA VAL A 437 -4.70 9.73 3.37
C VAL A 437 -6.05 9.39 2.74
N ILE A 438 -6.08 8.65 1.64
CA ILE A 438 -7.34 8.18 1.03
C ILE A 438 -7.99 7.12 1.92
N LEU A 439 -7.20 6.18 2.43
CA LEU A 439 -7.70 5.03 3.19
C LEU A 439 -8.07 5.39 4.64
N HIS A 440 -7.20 6.12 5.33
CA HIS A 440 -7.23 6.34 6.78
C HIS A 440 -7.18 7.82 7.19
N GLY A 441 -7.06 8.74 6.21
CA GLY A 441 -7.00 10.16 6.50
C GLY A 441 -8.30 10.70 7.09
N SER A 442 -8.18 11.72 7.94
CA SER A 442 -9.34 12.44 8.46
C SER A 442 -10.09 13.18 7.34
N TYR A 443 -11.35 13.54 7.59
CA TYR A 443 -12.13 14.38 6.67
C TYR A 443 -11.35 15.62 6.22
N LYS A 444 -10.70 16.31 7.16
CA LYS A 444 -9.93 17.53 6.90
C LYS A 444 -8.68 17.25 6.05
N GLU A 445 -8.00 16.13 6.27
CA GLU A 445 -6.86 15.72 5.45
C GLU A 445 -7.28 15.40 4.02
N LYS A 446 -8.31 14.56 3.82
CA LYS A 446 -8.87 14.24 2.50
C LYS A 446 -9.34 15.49 1.76
N LEU A 447 -10.05 16.38 2.44
CA LEU A 447 -10.54 17.63 1.85
C LEU A 447 -9.39 18.53 1.38
N LYS A 448 -8.34 18.70 2.18
CA LYS A 448 -7.24 19.63 1.84
C LYS A 448 -6.20 19.02 0.90
N LEU A 449 -5.69 17.83 1.23
CA LEU A 449 -4.59 17.18 0.49
C LEU A 449 -5.03 16.54 -0.82
N VAL A 450 -6.32 16.21 -0.95
CA VAL A 450 -6.86 15.55 -2.13
C VAL A 450 -7.81 16.49 -2.86
N VAL A 451 -8.97 16.80 -2.29
CA VAL A 451 -10.03 17.53 -3.01
C VAL A 451 -9.58 18.94 -3.41
N LYS A 452 -9.25 19.81 -2.46
CA LYS A 452 -8.89 21.21 -2.75
C LYS A 452 -7.62 21.31 -3.60
N PHE A 453 -6.60 20.51 -3.29
CA PHE A 453 -5.37 20.47 -4.09
C PHE A 453 -5.65 20.04 -5.54
N CYS A 454 -6.38 18.94 -5.76
CA CYS A 454 -6.70 18.46 -7.10
C CYS A 454 -7.68 19.37 -7.84
N GLU A 455 -8.61 20.05 -7.15
CA GLU A 455 -9.48 21.07 -7.75
C GLU A 455 -8.70 22.28 -8.29
N LEU A 456 -7.64 22.71 -7.58
CA LEU A 456 -6.79 23.79 -8.07
C LEU A 456 -6.09 23.39 -9.37
N LEU A 457 -5.58 22.16 -9.44
CA LEU A 457 -4.97 21.62 -10.65
C LEU A 457 -5.97 21.52 -11.80
N ASN A 458 -7.23 21.14 -11.52
CA ASN A 458 -8.28 21.01 -12.52
C ASN A 458 -8.79 22.35 -13.06
N LYS A 459 -8.62 23.44 -12.31
CA LYS A 459 -9.02 24.80 -12.70
C LYS A 459 -7.90 25.60 -13.41
N GLU A 460 -6.85 24.91 -13.87
CA GLU A 460 -5.68 25.54 -14.50
C GLU A 460 -5.07 26.66 -13.63
N ALA A 461 -5.06 26.47 -12.30
CA ALA A 461 -4.57 27.48 -11.39
C ALA A 461 -3.09 27.81 -11.66
N THR A 462 -2.71 29.07 -11.43
CA THR A 462 -1.31 29.49 -11.52
C THR A 462 -0.47 28.76 -10.49
N ILE A 463 0.82 28.53 -10.81
CA ILE A 463 1.76 27.85 -9.90
C ILE A 463 1.86 28.57 -8.55
N ALA A 464 1.82 29.91 -8.56
CA ALA A 464 1.78 30.72 -7.35
C ALA A 464 0.54 30.43 -6.49
N SER A 465 -0.64 30.28 -7.10
CA SER A 465 -1.87 29.91 -6.39
C SER A 465 -1.78 28.52 -5.77
N VAL A 466 -1.21 27.54 -6.50
CA VAL A 466 -0.99 26.18 -5.98
C VAL A 466 -0.03 26.22 -4.79
N ASN A 467 1.07 26.97 -4.89
CA ASN A 467 2.05 27.11 -3.81
C ASN A 467 1.49 27.86 -2.59
N MET A 468 0.68 28.90 -2.81
CA MET A 468 -0.01 29.61 -1.72
C MET A 468 -0.96 28.68 -0.98
N HIS A 469 -1.70 27.82 -1.68
CA HIS A 469 -2.53 26.78 -1.05
C HIS A 469 -1.68 25.80 -0.25
N TYR A 470 -0.56 25.34 -0.81
CA TYR A 470 0.36 24.46 -0.10
C TYR A 470 0.85 25.06 1.24
N LYS A 471 1.34 26.29 1.23
CA LYS A 471 1.83 26.97 2.44
C LYS A 471 0.73 27.21 3.48
N SER A 472 -0.44 27.67 3.04
CA SER A 472 -1.52 28.08 3.95
C SER A 472 -2.35 26.90 4.49
N GLU A 473 -2.64 25.91 3.65
CA GLU A 473 -3.64 24.88 3.95
C GLU A 473 -3.02 23.51 4.21
N ILE A 474 -1.93 23.17 3.51
CA ILE A 474 -1.28 21.84 3.57
C ILE A 474 -0.18 21.79 4.63
N MET A 475 0.75 22.75 4.62
CA MET A 475 1.86 22.80 5.59
C MET A 475 1.36 22.94 7.03
N GLY A 476 0.27 23.70 7.23
CA GLY A 476 -0.37 23.88 8.54
C GLY A 476 -1.20 22.70 9.04
N LEU A 477 -1.32 21.60 8.27
CA LEU A 477 -1.95 20.38 8.79
C LEU A 477 -1.08 19.76 9.87
N ARG A 478 -1.70 19.31 10.97
CA ARG A 478 -1.00 18.45 11.93
C ARG A 478 -0.70 17.12 11.25
N GLU A 479 0.51 16.62 11.47
CA GLU A 479 0.93 15.31 10.97
C GLU A 479 0.32 14.26 11.90
N SER A 480 -0.87 13.81 11.55
CA SER A 480 -1.60 12.76 12.26
C SER A 480 -1.03 11.36 11.99
N ASN A 481 -0.27 11.21 10.89
CA ASN A 481 0.48 10.01 10.56
C ASN A 481 1.63 10.36 9.59
N THR A 482 2.54 9.39 9.40
CA THR A 482 3.70 9.49 8.50
C THR A 482 3.31 9.66 7.03
N GLY A 483 2.16 9.13 6.59
CA GLY A 483 1.67 9.29 5.22
C GLY A 483 1.27 10.73 4.88
N VAL A 484 0.69 11.48 5.83
CA VAL A 484 0.42 12.92 5.68
C VAL A 484 1.74 13.68 5.49
N SER A 485 2.76 13.38 6.29
CA SER A 485 4.08 14.00 6.19
C SER A 485 4.71 13.73 4.81
N LEU A 486 4.67 12.48 4.36
CA LEU A 486 5.18 12.06 3.05
C LEU A 486 4.44 12.76 1.89
N LEU A 487 3.12 12.95 2.01
CA LEU A 487 2.34 13.67 1.00
C LEU A 487 2.63 15.17 0.96
N LYS A 488 2.83 15.81 2.12
CA LYS A 488 3.28 17.20 2.15
C LYS A 488 4.61 17.37 1.42
N GLU A 489 5.55 16.46 1.64
CA GLU A 489 6.83 16.45 0.93
C GLU A 489 6.62 16.25 -0.58
N THR A 490 5.76 15.30 -0.95
CA THR A 490 5.43 15.01 -2.37
C THR A 490 4.83 16.23 -3.07
N VAL A 491 3.89 16.93 -2.45
CA VAL A 491 3.29 18.15 -3.01
C VAL A 491 4.33 19.27 -3.14
N GLY A 492 5.23 19.43 -2.17
CA GLY A 492 6.35 20.36 -2.25
C GLY A 492 7.28 20.07 -3.44
N LYS A 493 7.58 18.79 -3.69
CA LYS A 493 8.35 18.34 -4.86
C LYS A 493 7.61 18.62 -6.18
N ILE A 494 6.30 18.37 -6.23
CA ILE A 494 5.47 18.69 -7.41
C ILE A 494 5.52 20.19 -7.73
N ILE A 495 5.36 21.05 -6.72
CA ILE A 495 5.45 22.51 -6.90
C ILE A 495 6.83 22.88 -7.45
N SER A 496 7.89 22.30 -6.89
CA SER A 496 9.27 22.53 -7.38
C SER A 496 9.42 22.11 -8.84
N VAL A 497 8.87 20.96 -9.25
CA VAL A 497 8.86 20.52 -10.66
C VAL A 497 8.12 21.52 -11.55
N LEU A 498 6.94 22.02 -11.13
CA LEU A 498 6.18 23.00 -11.90
C LEU A 498 6.95 24.32 -12.08
N VAL A 499 7.65 24.78 -11.05
CA VAL A 499 8.54 25.95 -11.12
C VAL A 499 9.71 25.68 -12.08
N LEU A 500 10.36 24.53 -11.98
CA LEU A 500 11.48 24.17 -12.87
C LEU A 500 11.09 24.13 -14.33
N VAL A 501 9.97 23.51 -14.68
CA VAL A 501 9.53 23.46 -16.08
C VAL A 501 9.07 24.82 -16.61
N SER A 502 8.63 25.70 -15.73
CA SER A 502 8.34 27.11 -16.07
C SER A 502 9.63 27.88 -16.34
N LEU A 503 10.65 27.75 -15.48
CA LEU A 503 11.96 28.36 -15.69
C LEU A 503 12.66 27.81 -16.94
N ARG A 504 12.50 26.50 -17.23
CA ARG A 504 12.99 25.89 -18.47
C ARG A 504 12.38 26.55 -19.70
N SER A 505 11.10 26.92 -19.66
CA SER A 505 10.40 27.49 -20.83
C SER A 505 10.88 28.90 -21.22
N ILE A 506 11.50 29.62 -20.29
CA ILE A 506 12.07 30.96 -20.51
C ILE A 506 13.60 30.93 -20.68
N CYS A 507 14.23 29.77 -20.50
CA CYS A 507 15.65 29.58 -20.69
C CYS A 507 16.03 29.84 -22.17
N GLY A 508 17.04 30.68 -22.40
CA GLY A 508 17.44 31.12 -23.74
C GLY A 508 16.65 32.32 -24.30
N ILE A 509 15.59 32.75 -23.61
CA ILE A 509 14.91 34.04 -23.85
C ILE A 509 15.42 35.10 -22.86
N VAL A 510 15.68 34.68 -21.62
CA VAL A 510 16.16 35.55 -20.54
C VAL A 510 17.49 35.02 -20.02
N ASP A 511 18.55 35.83 -20.11
CA ASP A 511 19.90 35.45 -19.70
C ASP A 511 20.10 35.47 -18.19
N SER A 512 19.35 36.32 -17.48
CA SER A 512 19.49 36.50 -16.04
C SER A 512 18.21 37.06 -15.40
N ILE A 513 17.82 36.54 -14.24
CA ILE A 513 16.62 36.96 -13.50
C ILE A 513 16.99 37.20 -12.04
N PRO A 514 16.64 38.35 -11.42
CA PRO A 514 16.83 38.54 -9.98
C PRO A 514 16.10 37.44 -9.18
N VAL A 515 16.77 36.85 -8.20
CA VAL A 515 16.20 35.76 -7.38
C VAL A 515 14.91 36.20 -6.68
N GLU A 516 14.88 37.43 -6.16
CA GLU A 516 13.70 38.04 -5.51
C GLU A 516 12.46 38.02 -6.43
N ASN A 517 12.65 38.27 -7.73
CA ASN A 517 11.54 38.26 -8.69
C ASN A 517 11.01 36.85 -8.94
N VAL A 518 11.90 35.85 -8.99
CA VAL A 518 11.51 34.43 -9.14
C VAL A 518 10.76 33.97 -7.89
N GLN A 519 11.27 34.31 -6.70
CA GLN A 519 10.62 34.03 -5.42
C GLN A 519 9.22 34.66 -5.35
N ALA A 520 9.09 35.94 -5.75
CA ALA A 520 7.80 36.62 -5.78
C ALA A 520 6.83 36.02 -6.81
N LEU A 521 7.32 35.66 -8.01
CA LEU A 521 6.49 35.12 -9.09
C LEU A 521 5.90 33.75 -8.76
N PHE A 522 6.68 32.88 -8.11
CA PHE A 522 6.26 31.52 -7.79
C PHE A 522 5.88 31.31 -6.32
N GLY A 523 6.08 32.33 -5.48
CA GLY A 523 5.86 32.26 -4.03
C GLY A 523 6.82 31.33 -3.29
N VAL A 524 8.05 31.11 -3.80
CA VAL A 524 9.04 30.19 -3.24
C VAL A 524 9.96 30.92 -2.26
N ASP A 525 10.30 30.29 -1.12
CA ASP A 525 11.19 30.90 -0.13
C ASP A 525 12.67 30.69 -0.46
N ASP A 526 13.07 29.47 -0.84
CA ASP A 526 14.42 29.14 -1.26
C ASP A 526 14.45 28.57 -2.67
N ILE A 527 15.00 29.35 -3.61
CA ILE A 527 15.11 28.93 -5.01
C ILE A 527 16.10 27.78 -5.20
N ARG A 528 17.11 27.61 -4.33
CA ARG A 528 18.10 26.53 -4.45
C ARG A 528 17.45 25.17 -4.24
N SER A 529 16.62 25.06 -3.21
CA SER A 529 15.84 23.85 -2.92
C SER A 529 15.02 23.37 -4.13
N VAL A 530 14.50 24.28 -4.95
CA VAL A 530 13.72 23.93 -6.15
C VAL A 530 14.58 23.18 -7.17
N PHE A 531 15.82 23.62 -7.40
CA PHE A 531 16.72 22.96 -8.34
C PHE A 531 17.31 21.64 -7.81
N GLU A 532 17.34 21.45 -6.49
CA GLU A 532 17.78 20.20 -5.89
C GLU A 532 16.81 19.05 -6.15
N VAL A 533 15.52 19.32 -6.37
CA VAL A 533 14.49 18.30 -6.61
C VAL A 533 14.70 17.55 -7.93
N LYS A 534 15.15 18.24 -8.99
CA LYS A 534 15.31 17.63 -10.32
C LYS A 534 16.37 18.33 -11.18
N LYS A 535 17.63 18.08 -10.83
CA LYS A 535 18.81 18.72 -11.44
C LYS A 535 18.86 18.61 -12.97
N GLN A 536 18.33 17.54 -13.54
CA GLN A 536 18.42 17.21 -14.97
C GLN A 536 17.48 18.04 -15.88
N LEU A 537 16.66 18.95 -15.35
CA LEU A 537 15.74 19.76 -16.16
C LEU A 537 16.36 21.09 -16.62
N VAL A 538 17.16 21.74 -15.79
CA VAL A 538 17.70 23.09 -16.03
C VAL A 538 19.06 23.23 -15.34
N GLU A 539 20.08 23.69 -16.07
CA GLU A 539 21.34 24.11 -15.45
C GLU A 539 21.18 25.52 -14.90
N PHE A 540 21.66 25.77 -13.68
CA PHE A 540 21.53 27.07 -13.03
C PHE A 540 22.81 27.51 -12.32
N GLU A 541 23.00 28.81 -12.23
CA GLU A 541 24.07 29.47 -11.49
C GLU A 541 23.46 30.68 -10.76
N ILE A 542 23.76 30.84 -9.47
CA ILE A 542 23.37 32.03 -8.70
C ILE A 542 24.63 32.86 -8.49
N GLU A 543 24.69 34.01 -9.13
CA GLU A 543 25.79 34.96 -9.00
C GLU A 543 25.36 36.11 -8.08
N ASN A 544 26.22 36.48 -7.15
CA ASN A 544 25.99 37.64 -6.30
C ASN A 544 26.59 38.88 -6.98
N PHE A 545 25.74 39.79 -7.44
CA PHE A 545 26.19 41.07 -8.00
C PHE A 545 26.15 42.15 -6.91
N GLY A 546 27.27 42.34 -6.21
CA GLY A 546 27.49 43.48 -5.31
C GLY A 546 28.84 43.47 -4.60
N VAL A 547 29.13 44.58 -3.92
CA VAL A 547 30.24 44.71 -2.97
C VAL A 547 29.83 44.03 -1.67
N GLU A 548 30.78 43.40 -0.95
CA GLU A 548 30.54 42.65 0.30
C GLU A 548 29.48 43.30 1.20
N GLY A 549 28.30 42.67 1.28
CA GLY A 549 27.19 43.07 2.17
C GLY A 549 25.91 43.58 1.50
N GLU A 550 25.90 43.99 0.23
CA GLU A 550 24.72 44.59 -0.45
C GLU A 550 24.38 43.98 -1.82
N GLY A 551 24.95 42.83 -2.19
CA GLY A 551 24.74 42.25 -3.51
C GLY A 551 23.40 41.57 -3.70
N LYS A 552 22.80 41.78 -4.89
CA LYS A 552 21.58 41.10 -5.31
C LYS A 552 21.93 39.78 -5.97
N ASP A 553 21.32 38.70 -5.50
CA ASP A 553 21.46 37.39 -6.11
C ASP A 553 20.71 37.35 -7.45
N VAL A 554 21.42 36.96 -8.50
CA VAL A 554 20.91 36.84 -9.86
C VAL A 554 20.99 35.38 -10.31
N LEU A 555 19.86 34.85 -10.76
CA LEU A 555 19.74 33.52 -11.32
C LEU A 555 20.06 33.56 -12.82
N LYS A 556 21.10 32.85 -13.24
CA LYS A 556 21.38 32.55 -14.64
C LYS A 556 20.91 31.14 -14.96
N LEU A 557 20.15 31.01 -16.06
CA LEU A 557 19.62 29.74 -16.54
C LEU A 557 20.37 29.33 -17.81
N ARG A 558 20.78 28.07 -17.88
CA ARG A 558 21.37 27.49 -19.09
C ARG A 558 20.58 26.27 -19.51
N ALA A 559 20.49 26.06 -20.83
CA ALA A 559 19.87 24.86 -21.37
C ALA A 559 20.69 23.65 -20.93
N TRP A 560 20.03 22.67 -20.32
CA TRP A 560 20.66 21.42 -19.90
C TRP A 560 21.22 20.68 -21.12
N LYS A 561 22.52 20.41 -21.14
CA LYS A 561 23.20 19.78 -22.30
C LYS A 561 23.09 18.26 -22.36
N GLY A 562 22.60 17.62 -21.30
CA GLY A 562 22.52 16.16 -21.19
C GLY A 562 21.12 15.63 -21.46
N GLU A 563 20.59 15.77 -22.66
CA GLU A 563 19.37 15.04 -23.03
C GLU A 563 19.76 13.59 -23.34
N LYS A 564 19.36 12.65 -22.48
CA LYS A 564 19.37 11.23 -22.82
C LYS A 564 18.32 10.97 -23.89
N ASP A 565 18.75 10.21 -24.88
CA ASP A 565 18.13 9.78 -26.12
C ASP A 565 16.59 9.71 -26.11
N MET A 566 15.94 10.61 -26.85
CA MET A 566 14.50 10.55 -27.20
C MET A 566 14.12 9.18 -27.79
N ALA A 567 15.07 8.46 -28.40
CA ALA A 567 14.84 7.11 -28.90
C ALA A 567 14.55 6.09 -27.79
N ALA A 568 15.12 6.23 -26.59
CA ALA A 568 14.80 5.34 -25.47
C ALA A 568 13.38 5.59 -24.94
N ILE A 569 12.96 6.86 -24.87
CA ILE A 569 11.60 7.25 -24.44
C ILE A 569 10.54 6.78 -25.45
N LEU A 570 10.81 6.96 -26.74
CA LEU A 570 9.93 6.47 -27.81
C LEU A 570 9.87 4.93 -27.82
N LYS A 571 10.99 4.26 -27.55
CA LYS A 571 11.03 2.81 -27.43
C LYS A 571 10.16 2.32 -26.27
N ASP A 572 10.31 2.88 -25.07
CA ASP A 572 9.51 2.51 -23.90
C ASP A 572 8.00 2.77 -24.12
N GLN A 573 7.65 3.84 -24.83
CA GLN A 573 6.25 4.13 -25.21
C GLN A 573 5.71 3.16 -26.25
N VAL A 574 6.49 2.82 -27.28
CA VAL A 574 6.12 1.83 -28.30
C VAL A 574 5.98 0.45 -27.67
N ASP A 575 6.89 0.07 -26.77
CA ASP A 575 6.85 -1.19 -26.05
C ASP A 575 5.61 -1.24 -25.14
N ALA A 576 5.29 -0.16 -24.41
CA ALA A 576 4.04 -0.07 -23.63
C ALA A 576 2.77 -0.14 -24.49
N ILE A 577 2.73 0.53 -25.66
CA ILE A 577 1.58 0.46 -26.59
C ILE A 577 1.41 -0.95 -27.13
N ARG A 578 2.49 -1.58 -27.59
CA ARG A 578 2.49 -2.98 -28.07
C ARG A 578 2.00 -3.93 -26.99
N LEU A 579 2.42 -3.70 -25.74
CA LEU A 579 2.07 -4.51 -24.58
C LEU A 579 0.58 -4.31 -24.22
N ILE A 580 0.05 -3.09 -24.29
CA ILE A 580 -1.39 -2.80 -24.15
C ILE A 580 -2.23 -3.45 -25.27
N GLU A 581 -1.76 -3.41 -26.52
CA GLU A 581 -2.45 -4.04 -27.65
C GLU A 581 -2.51 -5.56 -27.49
N ASN A 582 -1.40 -6.19 -27.13
CA ASN A 582 -1.35 -7.62 -26.83
C ASN A 582 -2.30 -8.01 -25.68
N MET A 583 -2.49 -7.13 -24.67
CA MET A 583 -3.45 -7.38 -23.59
C MET A 583 -4.89 -7.34 -24.05
N LYS A 584 -5.25 -6.42 -24.96
CA LYS A 584 -6.61 -6.35 -25.53
C LYS A 584 -6.96 -7.60 -26.33
N ASP A 585 -5.98 -8.25 -26.92
CA ASP A 585 -6.18 -9.51 -27.65
C ASP A 585 -6.32 -10.73 -26.71
N CYS A 586 -5.93 -10.58 -25.44
CA CYS A 586 -5.93 -11.66 -24.44
C CYS A 586 -7.09 -11.59 -23.42
N LEU A 587 -7.67 -10.41 -23.21
CA LEU A 587 -8.86 -10.15 -22.38
C LEU A 587 -10.12 -10.26 -23.24
#